data_AF-A0A9D7PME1-F1
#
_entry.id   AF-A0A9D7PME1-F1
#
_cell.length_a   1.000
_cell.length_b   1.000
_cell.length_c   1.000
_cell.angle_alpha   90.00
_cell.angle_beta   90.00
_cell.angle_gamma   90.00
#
_symmetry.space_group_name_H-M   'P 1'
#
loop_
_entity.id
_entity.type
_entity.pdbx_description
1 polymer ?
#
loop_
_entity_poly.entity_id
_entity_poly.type
_entity_poly.pdbx_seq_one_letter_code
_entity_poly.pdbx_strand_id
1 'polypeptide(L)' 'MNIKTGGLLKEHITVIPALLICVTGEIVFEDEHGKSEILLPADIINIEPQVKHRVVAKKDSLLLLIK' A
#
# COMPACT_ATOMS: atom_id res chain seq x y z
N MET A 1 -4.98 -8.52 -1.83
CA MET A 1 -5.05 -8.25 -0.38
C MET A 1 -6.36 -7.52 -0.10
N ASN A 2 -7.19 -8.03 0.79
CA ASN A 2 -8.42 -7.34 1.20
C ASN A 2 -8.19 -6.75 2.60
N ILE A 3 -8.39 -5.44 2.76
CA ILE A 3 -8.17 -4.72 4.00
C ILE A 3 -9.46 -4.00 4.36
N LYS A 4 -10.00 -4.27 5.55
CA LYS A 4 -11.18 -3.59 6.07
C LYS A 4 -10.87 -2.17 6.49
N THR A 5 -11.89 -1.32 6.55
CA THR A 5 -11.80 0.06 7.05
C THR A 5 -11.11 0.10 8.42
N GLY A 6 -10.09 0.93 8.58
CA GLY A 6 -9.25 1.01 9.77
C GLY A 6 -8.20 -0.12 9.89
N GLY A 7 -8.23 -1.10 8.98
CA GLY A 7 -7.26 -2.17 8.89
C GLY A 7 -5.88 -1.66 8.50
N LEU A 8 -4.86 -2.26 9.10
CA LEU A 8 -3.46 -1.91 8.92
C LEU A 8 -2.69 -3.13 8.42
N LEU A 9 -2.02 -2.99 7.28
CA LEU A 9 -0.89 -3.84 6.95
C LEU A 9 0.33 -3.27 7.68
N LYS A 10 0.79 -3.99 8.72
CA LYS A 10 1.95 -3.59 9.51
C LYS A 10 3.20 -3.50 8.64
N GLU A 11 4.19 -2.78 9.16
CA GLU A 11 5.48 -2.51 8.51
C GLU A 11 6.07 -3.77 7.86
N HIS A 12 6.23 -3.73 6.55
CA HIS A 12 6.77 -4.83 5.76
C HIS A 12 7.93 -4.33 4.90
N ILE A 13 8.97 -5.15 4.76
CA ILE A 13 10.10 -4.88 3.87
C ILE A 13 9.92 -5.71 2.62
N THR A 14 9.79 -5.05 1.46
CA THR A 14 9.84 -5.75 0.18
C THR A 14 11.28 -5.80 -0.29
N VAL A 15 11.89 -6.99 -0.32
CA VAL A 15 13.31 -7.17 -0.70
C VAL A 15 13.56 -7.06 -2.21
N ILE A 16 12.51 -7.08 -3.02
CA ILE A 16 12.52 -6.88 -4.48
C ILE A 16 11.60 -5.70 -4.83
N PRO A 17 11.80 -5.04 -5.98
CA PRO A 17 10.86 -4.02 -6.44
C PRO A 17 9.45 -4.61 -6.54
N ALA A 18 8.43 -3.88 -6.11
CA ALA A 18 7.06 -4.34 -6.22
C ALA A 18 6.11 -3.21 -6.59
N LEU A 19 5.02 -3.56 -7.27
CA LEU A 19 3.97 -2.64 -7.64
C LEU A 19 2.74 -2.89 -6.75
N LEU A 20 2.27 -1.85 -6.08
CA LEU A 20 1.03 -1.89 -5.30
C LEU A 20 -0.06 -1.10 -6.04
N ILE A 21 -1.16 -1.77 -6.33
CA ILE A 21 -2.30 -1.21 -7.08
C ILE A 21 -3.52 -1.18 -6.15
N CYS A 22 -4.20 -0.04 -6.08
CA CYS A 22 -5.49 0.06 -5.42
C CYS A 22 -6.60 -0.26 -6.41
N VAL A 23 -7.26 -1.43 -6.26
CA VAL A 23 -8.33 -1.87 -7.16
C VAL A 23 -9.67 -1.25 -6.75
N THR A 24 -9.95 -1.22 -5.46
CA THR A 24 -11.16 -0.61 -4.89
C THR A 24 -10.84 -0.03 -3.52
N GLY A 25 -11.64 0.94 -3.09
CA GLY A 25 -11.56 1.54 -1.75
C GLY A 25 -10.65 2.76 -1.72
N GLU A 26 -10.03 3.00 -0.57
CA GLU A 26 -9.20 4.18 -0.31
C GLU A 26 -8.21 3.81 0.79
N ILE A 27 -6.91 3.95 0.51
CA ILE A 27 -5.84 3.61 1.45
C ILE A 27 -4.79 4.72 1.52
N VAL A 28 -4.08 4.78 2.64
CA VAL A 28 -2.88 5.61 2.81
C VAL A 28 -1.67 4.68 2.81
N PHE A 29 -0.76 4.93 1.89
CA PHE A 29 0.56 4.31 1.84
C PHE A 29 1.56 5.24 2.52
N GLU A 30 2.44 4.67 3.35
CA GLU A 30 3.56 5.40 3.93
C GLU A 30 4.83 4.56 3.89
N ASP A 31 5.97 5.20 3.62
CA ASP A 31 7.29 4.56 3.70
C ASP A 31 8.22 5.19 4.75
N GLU A 32 9.37 4.57 4.97
CA GLU A 32 10.37 5.04 5.93
C GLU A 32 11.11 6.31 5.50
N HIS A 33 11.02 6.71 4.23
CA HIS A 33 11.60 7.95 3.71
C HIS A 33 10.67 9.16 3.93
N GLY A 34 9.52 8.95 4.56
CA GLY A 34 8.53 9.99 4.83
C GLY A 34 7.58 10.26 3.65
N LYS A 35 7.58 9.39 2.62
CA LYS A 35 6.59 9.45 1.56
C LYS A 35 5.24 9.02 2.13
N SER A 36 4.22 9.84 1.92
CA SER A 36 2.84 9.51 2.28
C SER A 36 1.93 9.84 1.11
N GLU A 37 1.23 8.84 0.59
CA GLU A 37 0.33 8.99 -0.54
C GLU A 37 -1.02 8.34 -0.24
N ILE A 38 -2.10 9.00 -0.65
CA ILE A 38 -3.43 8.42 -0.66
C ILE A 38 -3.61 7.75 -2.01
N LEU A 39 -3.91 6.45 -2.01
CA LEU A 39 -4.22 5.69 -3.22
C LEU A 39 -5.74 5.47 -3.32
N LEU A 40 -6.30 5.98 -4.40
CA LEU A 40 -7.67 5.78 -4.86
C LEU A 40 -7.74 4.62 -5.87
N PRO A 41 -8.93 4.15 -6.25
CA PRO A 41 -9.06 3.10 -7.25
C PRO A 41 -8.36 3.48 -8.57
N ALA A 42 -7.61 2.54 -9.13
CA ALA A 42 -6.71 2.68 -10.28
C ALA A 42 -5.38 3.40 -10.01
N ASP A 43 -5.15 3.93 -8.80
CA ASP A 43 -3.82 4.42 -8.44
C ASP A 43 -2.84 3.28 -8.21
N ILE A 44 -1.59 3.57 -8.54
CA ILE A 44 -0.49 2.62 -8.52
C ILE A 44 0.71 3.29 -7.88
N ILE A 45 1.39 2.57 -6.98
CA ILE A 45 2.65 3.00 -6.40
C ILE A 45 3.72 1.93 -6.59
N ASN A 46 4.92 2.39 -6.95
CA ASN A 46 6.10 1.54 -6.98
C ASN A 46 6.75 1.54 -5.59
N ILE A 47 7.04 0.34 -5.09
CA ILE A 47 7.74 0.10 -3.83
C ILE A 47 9.17 -0.26 -4.18
N GLU A 48 10.10 0.59 -3.77
CA GLU A 48 11.51 0.34 -3.95
C GLU A 48 11.98 -0.85 -3.09
N PRO A 49 12.97 -1.62 -3.57
CA PRO A 49 13.52 -2.74 -2.82
C PRO A 49 14.16 -2.25 -1.52
N GLN A 50 14.04 -3.05 -0.48
CA GLN A 50 14.55 -2.78 0.87
C GLN A 50 13.90 -1.59 1.57
N VAL A 51 12.77 -1.08 1.06
CA VAL A 51 12.00 -0.01 1.71
C VAL A 51 10.88 -0.58 2.58
N LYS A 52 10.89 -0.21 3.86
CA LYS A 52 9.80 -0.42 4.80
C LYS A 52 8.64 0.48 4.44
N HIS A 53 7.46 -0.14 4.37
CA HIS A 53 6.21 0.57 4.13
C HIS A 53 5.09 -0.01 4.98
N ARG A 54 4.07 0.82 5.22
CA ARG A 54 2.81 0.45 5.88
C ARG A 54 1.63 0.93 5.05
N VAL A 55 0.51 0.23 5.18
CA VAL A 55 -0.72 0.56 4.46
C VAL A 55 -1.89 0.61 5.42
N VAL A 56 -2.60 1.74 5.44
CA VAL A 56 -3.79 1.95 6.28
C VAL A 56 -5.01 2.12 5.40
N ALA A 57 -6.03 1.28 5.57
CA ALA A 57 -7.27 1.40 4.83
C ALA A 57 -8.21 2.44 5.45
N LYS A 58 -8.60 3.45 4.69
CA LYS A 58 -9.63 4.44 5.07
C LYS A 58 -11.04 3.95 4.75
N LYS A 59 -11.16 3.04 3.79
CA LYS A 59 -12.38 2.31 3.42
C LYS A 59 -12.06 0.84 3.18
N ASP A 60 -13.07 -0.01 3.10
CA ASP A 60 -12.90 -1.41 2.67
C ASP A 60 -12.25 -1.43 1.29
N SER A 61 -11.05 -2.00 1.23
CA SER A 61 -10.16 -1.86 0.08
C SER A 61 -9.63 -3.19 -0.40
N LEU A 62 -9.47 -3.28 -1.72
CA LEU A 62 -8.84 -4.41 -2.39
C LEU A 62 -7.58 -3.90 -3.08
N LEU A 63 -6.43 -4.48 -2.71
CA LEU A 63 -5.13 -4.13 -3.25
C LEU A 63 -4.53 -5.33 -3.99
N LEU A 64 -3.81 -5.07 -5.08
CA LEU A 64 -2.96 -6.06 -5.75
C LEU A 64 -1.50 -5.69 -5.51
N LEU A 65 -0.71 -6.66 -5.06
CA LEU A 65 0.73 -6.54 -4.94
C LEU A 65 1.36 -7.44 -5.99
N ILE A 66 2.10 -6.85 -6.92
CA ILE A 66 2.84 -7.55 -7.97
C ILE A 66 4.33 -7.47 -7.60
N LYS A 67 4.99 -8.61 -7.53
CA LYS A 67 6.41 -8.76 -7.16
C LYS A 67 7.19 -9.27 -8.37
#